data_AF-W1DIH5-F1
#
_entry.id   AF-W1DIH5-F1
#
_cell.length_a   1.000
_cell.length_b   1.000
_cell.length_c   1.000
_cell.angle_alpha   90.00
_cell.angle_beta   90.00
_cell.angle_gamma   90.00
#
_symmetry.space_group_name_H-M   'P 1'
#
loop_
_entity.id
_entity.type
_entity.pdbx_description
1 polymer ?
#
loop_
_entity_poly.entity_id
_entity_poly.type
_entity_poly.pdbx_seq_one_letter_code
_entity_poly.pdbx_strand_id
1 'polypeptide(L)' 'MELVWIDAWESLDRTVDTHIKTLRAKLRAVNPEKAPINTHRGMGYSLGRG' A
#
# COMPACT_ATOMS: atom_id res chain seq x y z
N MET A 1 9.21 -6.18 2.30
CA MET A 1 9.37 -5.04 3.23
C MET A 1 10.82 -4.56 3.29
N GLU A 2 11.78 -5.49 3.22
CA GLU A 2 13.23 -5.21 3.25
C GLU A 2 13.78 -4.41 2.07
N LEU A 3 13.09 -4.34 0.92
CA LEU A 3 13.66 -3.65 -0.26
C LEU A 3 13.55 -2.12 -0.23
N VAL A 4 12.72 -1.54 0.64
CA VAL A 4 12.40 -0.10 0.58
C VAL A 4 12.55 0.59 1.96
N TRP A 5 12.56 -0.15 3.08
CA TRP A 5 12.47 0.41 4.44
C TRP A 5 13.36 -0.31 5.45
N ILE A 6 14.65 -0.49 5.12
CA ILE A 6 15.61 -1.31 5.91
C ILE A 6 15.81 -0.79 7.35
N ASP A 7 15.61 0.51 7.62
CA ASP A 7 15.97 1.14 8.91
C ASP A 7 14.76 1.70 9.70
N ALA A 8 13.52 1.31 9.40
CA ALA A 8 12.31 1.90 10.00
C ALA A 8 11.44 0.92 10.82
N TRP A 9 12.08 -0.05 11.48
CA TRP A 9 11.46 -1.24 12.10
C TRP A 9 10.27 -0.98 13.05
N GLU A 10 10.30 0.09 13.86
CA GLU A 10 9.22 0.36 14.83
C GLU A 10 8.04 1.17 14.26
N SER A 11 8.20 1.81 13.09
CA SER A 11 7.15 2.68 12.48
C SER A 11 6.57 2.09 11.19
N LEU A 12 6.97 0.87 10.83
CA LEU A 12 6.80 0.29 9.50
C LEU A 12 5.32 0.07 9.13
N ASP A 13 4.49 -0.44 10.04
CA ASP A 13 3.08 -0.74 9.70
C ASP A 13 2.24 0.53 9.50
N ARG A 14 2.30 1.49 10.43
CA ARG A 14 1.53 2.75 10.32
C ARG A 14 2.01 3.63 9.18
N THR A 15 3.30 3.61 8.88
CA THR A 15 3.85 4.40 7.77
C THR A 15 3.46 3.79 6.42
N VAL A 16 3.49 2.46 6.29
CA VAL A 16 3.02 1.75 5.08
C VAL A 16 1.53 2.02 4.82
N ASP A 17 0.67 1.95 5.84
CA ASP A 17 -0.76 2.25 5.71
C ASP A 17 -1.01 3.67 5.16
N THR A 18 -0.23 4.64 5.63
CA THR A 18 -0.32 6.04 5.20
C THR A 18 0.07 6.19 3.73
N HIS A 19 1.12 5.51 3.29
CA HIS A 19 1.51 5.49 1.88
C HIS A 19 0.49 4.78 1.00
N ILE A 20 -0.05 3.64 1.44
CA ILE A 20 -1.09 2.90 0.71
C ILE A 20 -2.35 3.75 0.55
N LYS A 21 -2.76 4.49 1.59
CA LYS A 21 -3.89 5.44 1.50
C LYS A 21 -3.65 6.50 0.43
N THR A 22 -2.46 7.10 0.45
CA THR A 22 -2.07 8.15 -0.52
C THR A 22 -2.01 7.60 -1.94
N LEU A 23 -1.45 6.42 -2.13
CA LEU A 23 -1.33 5.76 -3.43
C LEU A 23 -2.72 5.41 -4.00
N ARG A 24 -3.63 4.87 -3.19
CA ARG A 24 -5.02 4.59 -3.59
C ARG A 24 -5.74 5.86 -4.06
N ALA A 25 -5.55 6.99 -3.37
CA ALA A 25 -6.14 8.26 -3.77
C ALA A 25 -5.66 8.71 -5.15
N LYS A 26 -4.33 8.64 -5.39
CA LYS A 26 -3.75 8.98 -6.70
C LYS A 26 -4.23 8.06 -7.82
N LEU A 27 -4.27 6.75 -7.58
CA LEU A 27 -4.74 5.78 -8.58
C LEU A 27 -6.21 6.00 -8.93
N ARG A 28 -7.06 6.25 -7.93
CA ARG A 28 -8.48 6.56 -8.13
C ARG A 28 -8.70 7.86 -8.92
N ALA A 29 -7.83 8.86 -8.74
CA ALA A 29 -7.89 10.10 -9.51
C ALA A 29 -7.61 9.88 -11.01
N VAL A 30 -6.82 8.85 -11.35
CA VAL A 30 -6.53 8.47 -12.75
C VAL A 30 -7.63 7.57 -13.33
N ASN A 31 -8.04 6.55 -12.57
CA ASN A 31 -9.12 5.65 -12.98
C ASN A 31 -9.91 5.17 -11.75
N PRO A 32 -11.15 5.67 -11.54
CA PRO A 32 -11.91 5.34 -10.34
C PRO A 32 -12.43 3.89 -10.30
N GLU A 33 -12.54 3.25 -11.47
CA GLU A 33 -13.04 1.87 -11.60
C GLU A 33 -11.99 0.82 -11.24
N LYS A 34 -10.70 1.21 -11.15
CA LYS A 34 -9.61 0.29 -10.83
C LYS A 34 -9.21 0.36 -9.36
N ALA A 35 -9.15 -0.81 -8.72
CA ALA A 35 -8.65 -0.99 -7.36
C ALA A 35 -7.51 -2.02 -7.31
N PRO A 36 -6.31 -1.69 -7.79
CA PRO A 36 -5.24 -2.67 -7.99
C PRO A 36 -4.49 -3.06 -6.70
N ILE A 37 -4.83 -2.51 -5.53
CA ILE A 37 -4.12 -2.80 -4.27
C ILE A 37 -5.05 -3.53 -3.30
N ASN A 38 -4.75 -4.81 -3.06
CA ASN A 38 -5.46 -5.67 -2.12
C ASN A 38 -4.87 -5.54 -0.71
N THR A 39 -5.75 -5.56 0.30
CA THR A 39 -5.36 -5.61 1.72
C THR A 39 -5.50 -7.04 2.23
N HIS A 40 -4.45 -7.59 2.81
CA HIS A 40 -4.44 -8.88 3.50
C HIS A 40 -4.19 -8.64 4.98
N ARG A 41 -5.23 -8.77 5.82
CA ARG A 41 -5.12 -8.51 7.26
C ARG A 41 -4.05 -9.42 7.89
N GLY A 42 -3.10 -8.82 8.62
CA GLY A 42 -1.98 -9.54 9.22
C GLY A 42 -0.88 -9.99 8.25
N MET A 43 -1.03 -9.75 6.95
CA MET A 43 -0.05 -10.14 5.91
C MET A 43 0.44 -8.94 5.07
N GLY A 44 -0.28 -7.81 5.10
CA GLY A 44 0.09 -6.58 4.41
C GLY A 44 -0.70 -6.35 3.13
N TYR A 45 -0.01 -6.00 2.05
CA TYR A 45 -0.64 -5.53 0.80
C TYR A 45 -0.07 -6.24 -0.41
N SER A 46 -0.90 -6.44 -1.44
CA SER A 46 -0.46 -6.97 -2.72
C SER A 46 -1.06 -6.19 -3.89
N LEU A 47 -0.43 -6.29 -5.05
CA LEU A 47 -1.05 -5.84 -6.29
C LEU A 47 -1.98 -6.94 -6.81
N GLY A 48 -3.25 -6.60 -7.06
CA GLY A 48 -4.16 -7.41 -7.84
C GLY A 48 -3.81 -7.28 -9.33
N ARG A 49 -4.12 -8.32 -10.12
CA ARG A 49 -4.15 -8.14 -11.57
C ARG A 49 -5.36 -7.27 -11.89
N GLY A 50 -5.11 -6.03 -12.33
CA GLY A 50 -6.15 -5.07 -12.73
C GLY A 50 -6.34 -4.99 -14.24
#